data_AF-A0A0R2SKB1-F1
#
_entry.id   AF-A0A0R2SKB1-F1
#
_cell.length_a   1.000
_cell.length_b   1.000
_cell.length_c   1.000
_cell.angle_alpha   90.00
_cell.angle_beta   90.00
_cell.angle_gamma   90.00
#
_symmetry.space_group_name_H-M   'P 1'
#
loop_
_entity.id
_entity.type
_entity.pdbx_description
1 polymer ?
#
loop_
_entity_poly.entity_id
_entity_poly.type
_entity_poly.pdbx_seq_one_letter_code
_entity_poly.pdbx_strand_id
1 'polypeptide(L)'
;MSSGASDRLQQVLQAVWGYPDFRPLQRPIAESVVSGHDTVALLPTGGGKSLCFQVPGLALGGTTIVISPLISLMSDQVAQLVQRGIDARSLAGDLKNSDWMDLQRRPPQFAYVSPERARSRNFTAIIEHWDVRLLAIDEAHCVSQWGHDFRPQYTQLKELRESLSQVPCIALTASATPDVLADVIQLLGLREPQVFQASFARPNLIWSVREVADIATACAASIRPYDGRQIVYVRSRVAATRWAQHLSDRGIPAAPYHAGMLGSDRERLQTAWSSGSVRTMVATTAFGMGIDQPDVRQVLHTELPESPEALYQEIGRGGRDGQDAEALVLLEPKALAAFTRKMERSMPPFATWIQHYHELASKAQIAFGDGPGVRVRPQSPAHELVLRIMARKGLVEVIEESEAQFRVQLRYGGSELVDIAEANPAYSDLLYTLARRYPGIVHHSERIELSALAGIGGWTLAQVRQLLNRAAELELISLEGGGNGTTYRWAHPRFPQGSSPISKADWDVDRNRILGRSRAVAAMLDPNAVECRFTQMLAYFGEVGTEDCGRCDVCRSKREPSELAYALLTALHGSESQRLSIRDAAERTGLPRSEAARFLGRGSDLGWWTLDESGWVTL
;
A
#
# COMPACT_ATOMS: atom_id res chain seq x y z
N MET A 1 -16.57 15.37 35.79
CA MET A 1 -16.61 16.20 34.56
C MET A 1 -16.93 15.39 33.29
N SER A 2 -17.33 14.10 33.37
CA SER A 2 -17.44 13.22 32.19
C SER A 2 -18.74 13.34 31.38
N SER A 3 -19.89 13.66 31.98
CA SER A 3 -21.17 13.68 31.25
C SER A 3 -21.23 14.78 30.18
N GLY A 4 -20.89 16.03 30.55
CA GLY A 4 -20.96 17.16 29.61
C GLY A 4 -19.99 17.07 28.42
N ALA A 5 -18.82 16.44 28.59
CA ALA A 5 -17.88 16.21 27.49
C ALA A 5 -18.38 15.12 26.53
N SER A 6 -18.92 14.02 27.05
CA SER A 6 -19.50 12.94 26.24
C SER A 6 -20.74 13.42 25.47
N ASP A 7 -21.60 14.23 26.11
CA ASP A 7 -22.78 14.84 25.48
C ASP A 7 -22.38 15.78 24.34
N ARG A 8 -21.32 16.58 24.52
CA ARG A 8 -20.80 17.46 23.46
C ARG A 8 -20.25 16.67 22.28
N LEU A 9 -19.51 15.59 22.52
CA LEU A 9 -19.00 14.70 21.47
C LEU A 9 -20.15 14.08 20.66
N GLN A 10 -21.20 13.63 21.34
CA GLN A 10 -22.41 13.09 20.72
C GLN A 10 -23.12 14.13 19.85
N GLN A 11 -23.28 15.36 20.36
CA GLN A 11 -23.89 16.46 19.62
C GLN A 11 -23.12 16.79 18.33
N VAL A 12 -21.79 16.85 18.40
CA VAL A 12 -20.94 17.09 17.22
C VAL A 12 -21.09 15.97 16.19
N LEU A 13 -21.06 14.70 16.63
CA LEU A 13 -21.24 13.54 15.75
C LEU A 13 -22.57 13.61 14.99
N GLN A 14 -23.66 13.88 15.70
CA GLN A 14 -25.00 13.97 15.12
C GLN A 14 -25.16 15.20 14.21
N ALA A 15 -24.69 16.38 14.64
CA ALA A 15 -24.87 17.62 13.90
C ALA A 15 -24.08 17.66 12.58
N VAL A 16 -22.87 17.09 12.55
CA VAL A 16 -21.97 17.19 11.38
C VAL A 16 -22.05 15.97 10.48
N TRP A 17 -22.14 14.76 11.04
CA TRP A 17 -22.16 13.52 10.26
C TRP A 17 -23.53 12.86 10.20
N GLY A 18 -24.50 13.26 11.04
CA GLY A 18 -25.82 12.64 11.07
C GLY A 18 -25.83 11.22 11.63
N TYR A 19 -24.71 10.76 12.24
CA TYR A 19 -24.65 9.41 12.79
C TYR A 19 -25.35 9.36 14.15
N PRO A 20 -26.20 8.34 14.40
CA PRO A 20 -26.97 8.26 15.63
C PRO A 20 -26.10 7.95 16.85
N ASP A 21 -25.01 7.20 16.67
CA ASP A 21 -24.07 6.84 17.74
C ASP A 21 -22.67 6.52 17.17
N PHE A 22 -21.68 6.51 18.05
CA PHE A 22 -20.32 6.09 17.78
C PHE A 22 -20.23 4.58 17.51
N ARG A 23 -19.28 4.18 16.65
CA ARG A 23 -18.88 2.78 16.56
C ARG A 23 -18.08 2.36 17.80
N PRO A 24 -17.93 1.05 18.07
CA PRO A 24 -17.11 0.58 19.17
C PRO A 24 -15.73 1.24 19.20
N LEU A 25 -15.27 1.57 20.42
CA LEU A 25 -14.04 2.29 20.74
C LEU A 25 -13.95 3.76 20.28
N GLN A 26 -14.74 4.25 19.32
CA GLN A 26 -14.63 5.65 18.88
C GLN A 26 -14.95 6.64 20.01
N ARG A 27 -16.00 6.38 20.79
CA ARG A 27 -16.38 7.20 21.94
C ARG A 27 -15.27 7.27 23.01
N PRO A 28 -14.77 6.15 23.57
CA PRO A 28 -13.73 6.22 24.60
C PRO A 28 -12.41 6.81 24.07
N ILE A 29 -12.08 6.62 22.78
CA ILE A 29 -10.94 7.31 22.14
C ILE A 29 -11.17 8.83 22.14
N ALA A 30 -12.33 9.29 21.67
CA ALA A 30 -12.64 10.72 21.62
C ALA A 30 -12.69 11.34 23.02
N GLU A 31 -13.23 10.64 24.02
CA GLU A 31 -13.26 11.04 25.43
C GLU A 31 -11.86 11.17 26.02
N SER A 32 -10.95 10.24 25.67
CA SER A 32 -9.55 10.32 26.08
C SER A 32 -8.87 11.59 25.56
N VAL A 33 -9.06 11.88 24.26
CA VAL A 33 -8.52 13.07 23.59
C VAL A 33 -9.05 14.36 24.20
N VAL A 34 -10.37 14.52 24.37
CA VAL A 34 -10.92 15.75 24.96
C VAL A 34 -10.57 15.93 26.44
N SER A 35 -10.18 14.86 27.11
CA SER A 35 -9.66 14.90 28.49
C SER A 35 -8.18 15.31 28.55
N GLY A 36 -7.54 15.59 27.40
CA GLY A 36 -6.16 16.07 27.33
C GLY A 36 -5.11 14.96 27.34
N HIS A 37 -5.49 13.69 27.21
CA HIS A 37 -4.53 12.59 27.17
C HIS A 37 -3.98 12.37 25.76
N ASP A 38 -2.69 12.03 25.67
CA ASP A 38 -2.19 11.40 24.46
C ASP A 38 -2.89 10.05 24.27
N THR A 39 -3.18 9.70 23.03
CA THR A 39 -4.02 8.54 22.71
C THR A 39 -3.43 7.77 21.55
N VAL A 40 -3.41 6.44 21.63
CA VAL A 40 -3.11 5.57 20.50
C VAL A 40 -4.37 4.79 20.13
N ALA A 41 -4.79 4.90 18.87
CA ALA A 41 -5.95 4.22 18.33
C ALA A 41 -5.51 3.21 17.24
N LEU A 42 -5.53 1.93 17.61
CA LEU A 42 -5.31 0.81 16.70
C LEU A 42 -6.66 0.28 16.24
N LEU A 43 -7.13 0.78 15.09
CA LEU A 43 -8.46 0.49 14.55
C LEU A 43 -8.37 -0.03 13.12
N PRO A 44 -9.03 -1.17 12.78
CA PRO A 44 -8.95 -1.76 11.45
C PRO A 44 -9.40 -0.79 10.35
N THR A 45 -9.03 -1.09 9.10
CA THR A 45 -9.55 -0.37 7.93
C THR A 45 -11.08 -0.36 7.93
N GLY A 46 -11.68 0.81 7.69
CA GLY A 46 -13.13 1.00 7.79
C GLY A 46 -13.64 1.23 9.23
N GLY A 47 -12.81 1.14 10.28
CA GLY A 47 -13.20 1.40 11.68
C GLY A 47 -13.54 2.87 12.01
N GLY A 48 -13.51 3.77 11.02
CA GLY A 48 -13.82 5.19 11.20
C GLY A 48 -12.75 5.96 11.98
N LYS A 49 -11.46 5.71 11.70
CA LYS A 49 -10.32 6.40 12.31
C LYS A 49 -10.44 7.93 12.23
N SER A 50 -10.89 8.48 11.11
CA SER A 50 -11.03 9.94 10.95
C SER A 50 -11.93 10.57 12.01
N LEU A 51 -13.03 9.92 12.39
CA LEU A 51 -13.94 10.44 13.42
C LEU A 51 -13.29 10.51 14.80
N CYS A 52 -12.28 9.67 15.07
CA CYS A 52 -11.56 9.64 16.35
C CYS A 52 -10.71 10.89 16.59
N PHE A 53 -10.42 11.71 15.57
CA PHE A 53 -9.77 13.01 15.72
C PHE A 53 -10.64 14.17 15.21
N GLN A 54 -11.52 13.96 14.23
CA GLN A 54 -12.38 15.02 13.70
C GLN A 54 -13.47 15.44 14.70
N VAL A 55 -14.14 14.48 15.35
CA VAL A 55 -15.16 14.79 16.35
C VAL A 55 -14.57 15.48 17.59
N PRO A 56 -13.53 14.94 18.25
CA PRO A 56 -12.93 15.64 19.38
C PRO A 56 -12.22 16.94 18.97
N GLY A 57 -11.66 17.04 17.76
CA GLY A 57 -11.09 18.30 17.25
C GLY A 57 -12.12 19.43 17.17
N LEU A 58 -13.31 19.15 16.64
CA LEU A 58 -14.43 20.11 16.64
C LEU A 58 -14.95 20.41 18.05
N ALA A 59 -15.00 19.40 18.93
CA ALA A 59 -15.44 19.57 20.30
C ALA A 59 -14.46 20.41 21.15
N LEU A 60 -13.15 20.32 20.89
CA LEU A 60 -12.15 21.17 21.54
C LEU A 60 -12.16 22.61 21.02
N GLY A 61 -12.55 22.81 19.75
CA GLY A 61 -12.43 24.09 19.07
C GLY A 61 -10.99 24.37 18.64
N GLY A 62 -10.71 25.61 18.23
CA GLY A 62 -9.39 25.99 17.71
C GLY A 62 -9.00 25.20 16.46
N THR A 63 -7.69 25.00 16.26
CA THR A 63 -7.14 24.28 15.12
C THR A 63 -6.73 22.86 15.51
N THR A 64 -7.15 21.89 14.72
CA THR A 64 -6.63 20.52 14.72
C THR A 64 -5.63 20.36 13.58
N ILE A 65 -4.39 19.97 13.90
CA ILE A 65 -3.36 19.63 12.92
C ILE A 65 -3.42 18.12 12.68
N VAL A 66 -3.53 17.70 11.41
CA VAL A 66 -3.56 16.30 11.01
C VAL A 66 -2.36 15.99 10.11
N ILE A 67 -1.40 15.23 10.62
CA ILE A 67 -0.28 14.73 9.83
C ILE A 67 -0.71 13.45 9.10
N SER A 68 -0.58 13.41 7.77
CA SER A 68 -0.95 12.25 6.95
C SER A 68 0.04 12.07 5.79
N PRO A 69 0.39 10.83 5.40
CA PRO A 69 1.46 10.61 4.43
C PRO A 69 1.03 10.80 2.97
N LEU A 70 -0.27 10.91 2.70
CA LEU A 70 -0.82 10.80 1.35
C LEU A 70 -1.61 12.04 0.97
N ILE A 71 -1.03 12.81 0.05
CA ILE A 71 -1.58 14.06 -0.47
C ILE A 71 -2.99 13.85 -1.07
N SER A 72 -3.21 12.74 -1.78
CA SER A 72 -4.53 12.43 -2.35
C SER A 72 -5.58 12.22 -1.25
N LEU A 73 -5.24 11.45 -0.21
CA LEU A 73 -6.13 11.20 0.92
C LEU A 73 -6.42 12.48 1.71
N MET A 74 -5.42 13.32 1.92
CA MET A 74 -5.59 14.64 2.55
C MET A 74 -6.59 15.48 1.76
N SER A 75 -6.48 15.50 0.44
CA SER A 75 -7.37 16.29 -0.44
C SER A 75 -8.81 15.80 -0.36
N ASP A 76 -9.03 14.48 -0.35
CA ASP A 76 -10.36 13.89 -0.20
C ASP A 76 -10.98 14.20 1.18
N GLN A 77 -10.19 14.10 2.26
CA GLN A 77 -10.66 14.42 3.61
C GLN A 77 -11.01 15.91 3.76
N VAL A 78 -10.19 16.79 3.20
CA VAL A 78 -10.46 18.23 3.19
C VAL A 78 -11.73 18.54 2.41
N ALA A 79 -11.90 17.97 1.20
CA ALA A 79 -13.11 18.15 0.41
C ALA A 79 -14.37 17.70 1.17
N GLN A 80 -14.31 16.56 1.87
CA GLN A 80 -15.41 16.05 2.69
C GLN A 80 -15.75 16.97 3.88
N LEU A 81 -14.76 17.58 4.53
CA LEU A 81 -14.98 18.53 5.63
C LEU A 81 -15.56 19.85 5.11
N VAL A 82 -15.03 20.38 4.01
CA VAL A 82 -15.52 21.62 3.38
C VAL A 82 -16.97 21.47 2.91
N GLN A 83 -17.34 20.33 2.32
CA GLN A 83 -18.73 20.02 1.95
C GLN A 83 -19.69 20.02 3.15
N ARG A 84 -19.18 19.79 4.36
CA ARG A 84 -19.95 19.84 5.62
C ARG A 84 -19.89 21.21 6.30
N GLY A 85 -19.34 22.22 5.63
CA GLY A 85 -19.21 23.58 6.17
C GLY A 85 -18.09 23.76 7.20
N ILE A 86 -17.15 22.82 7.28
CA ILE A 86 -16.00 22.89 8.20
C ILE A 86 -14.82 23.51 7.47
N ASP A 87 -14.16 24.48 8.10
CA ASP A 87 -12.98 25.10 7.52
C ASP A 87 -11.76 24.17 7.60
N ALA A 88 -11.48 23.48 6.51
CA ALA A 88 -10.34 22.59 6.36
C ALA A 88 -9.42 23.05 5.23
N ARG A 89 -8.11 22.89 5.41
CA ARG A 89 -7.07 23.22 4.43
C ARG A 89 -6.07 22.08 4.28
N SER A 90 -5.72 21.77 3.03
CA SER A 90 -4.61 20.86 2.72
C SER A 90 -3.34 21.69 2.54
N LEU A 91 -2.33 21.43 3.37
CA LEU A 91 -0.99 22.01 3.31
C LEU A 91 -0.03 21.01 2.68
N ALA A 92 -0.42 20.46 1.53
CA ALA A 92 0.40 19.57 0.72
C ALA A 92 0.94 20.32 -0.52
N GLY A 93 2.17 19.99 -0.95
CA GLY A 93 2.80 20.64 -2.10
C GLY A 93 3.17 22.12 -1.84
N ASP A 94 3.58 22.85 -2.87
CA ASP A 94 4.04 24.23 -2.75
C ASP A 94 2.88 25.22 -2.65
N LEU A 95 2.82 25.92 -1.51
CA LEU A 95 1.87 27.00 -1.26
C LEU A 95 2.45 28.34 -1.71
N LYS A 96 1.62 29.20 -2.29
CA LYS A 96 2.04 30.56 -2.66
C LYS A 96 2.15 31.43 -1.42
N ASN A 97 2.93 32.51 -1.49
CA ASN A 97 3.05 33.46 -0.37
C ASN A 97 1.69 34.05 0.06
N SER A 98 0.76 34.22 -0.87
CA SER A 98 -0.62 34.63 -0.56
C SER A 98 -1.34 33.66 0.37
N ASP A 99 -1.14 32.36 0.16
CA ASP A 99 -1.81 31.30 0.93
C ASP A 99 -1.25 31.25 2.35
N TRP A 100 0.07 31.44 2.50
CA TRP A 100 0.71 31.58 3.82
C TRP A 100 0.20 32.79 4.60
N MET A 101 0.02 33.93 3.93
CA MET A 101 -0.54 35.14 4.57
C MET A 101 -2.00 34.93 4.98
N ASP A 102 -2.80 34.22 4.18
CA ASP A 102 -4.18 33.88 4.53
C ASP A 102 -4.23 32.97 5.77
N LEU A 103 -3.42 31.91 5.78
CA LEU A 103 -3.29 30.97 6.90
C LEU A 103 -2.84 31.63 8.21
N GLN A 104 -2.00 32.68 8.12
CA GLN A 104 -1.60 33.45 9.29
C GLN A 104 -2.75 34.31 9.84
N ARG A 105 -3.63 34.82 8.97
CA ARG A 105 -4.77 35.66 9.35
C ARG A 105 -5.97 34.85 9.82
N ARG A 106 -6.19 33.68 9.20
CA ARG A 106 -7.30 32.76 9.47
C ARG A 106 -6.77 31.32 9.60
N PRO A 107 -6.42 30.91 10.82
CA PRO A 107 -6.13 29.51 11.11
C PRO A 107 -7.37 28.65 10.81
N PRO A 108 -7.23 27.54 10.07
CA PRO A 108 -8.36 26.66 9.77
C PRO A 108 -8.75 25.84 11.01
N GLN A 109 -9.96 25.29 11.01
CA GLN A 109 -10.36 24.30 12.03
C GLN A 109 -9.59 22.99 11.86
N PHE A 110 -9.30 22.60 10.61
CA PHE A 110 -8.45 21.45 10.29
C PHE A 110 -7.35 21.82 9.30
N ALA A 111 -6.10 21.61 9.69
CA ALA A 111 -4.94 21.70 8.80
C ALA A 111 -4.40 20.29 8.54
N TYR A 112 -4.61 19.76 7.34
CA TYR A 112 -3.98 18.51 6.90
C TYR A 112 -2.59 18.83 6.36
N VAL A 113 -1.55 18.24 6.94
CA VAL A 113 -0.16 18.60 6.66
C VAL A 113 0.65 17.36 6.29
N SER A 114 1.49 17.45 5.26
CA SER A 114 2.42 16.36 4.94
C SER A 114 3.58 16.32 5.96
N PRO A 115 4.21 15.17 6.20
CA PRO A 115 5.35 15.06 7.12
C PRO A 115 6.53 15.97 6.73
N GLU A 116 6.75 16.17 5.43
CA GLU A 116 7.77 17.09 4.92
C GLU A 116 7.45 18.54 5.27
N ARG A 117 6.19 18.95 5.08
CA ARG A 117 5.73 20.32 5.33
C ARG A 117 5.70 20.66 6.82
N ALA A 118 5.41 19.67 7.67
CA ALA A 118 5.38 19.79 9.13
C ALA A 118 6.71 20.30 9.73
N ARG A 119 7.81 20.19 8.97
CA ARG A 119 9.15 20.64 9.36
C ARG A 119 9.57 21.97 8.75
N SER A 120 8.78 22.52 7.83
CA SER A 120 9.17 23.73 7.14
C SER A 120 9.15 24.91 8.11
N ARG A 121 10.17 25.79 8.01
CA ARG A 121 10.28 26.99 8.86
C ARG A 121 9.03 27.87 8.81
N ASN A 122 8.42 27.97 7.63
CA ASN A 122 7.18 28.71 7.45
C ASN A 122 6.03 28.09 8.25
N PHE A 123 5.89 26.76 8.21
CA PHE A 123 4.85 26.07 8.98
C PHE A 123 5.07 26.21 10.48
N THR A 124 6.29 25.94 10.97
CA THR A 124 6.60 26.07 12.40
C THR A 124 6.38 27.50 12.91
N ALA A 125 6.71 28.52 12.12
CA ALA A 125 6.49 29.92 12.50
C ALA A 125 4.99 30.31 12.55
N ILE A 126 4.15 29.79 11.64
CA ILE A 126 2.72 30.15 11.67
C ILE A 126 1.98 29.45 12.80
N ILE A 127 2.32 28.20 13.14
CA ILE A 127 1.61 27.44 14.17
C ILE A 127 1.86 27.98 15.58
N GLU A 128 2.96 28.70 15.81
CA GLU A 128 3.21 29.43 17.05
C GLU A 128 2.12 30.47 17.36
N HIS A 129 1.42 30.94 16.31
CA HIS A 129 0.36 31.94 16.42
C HIS A 129 -1.04 31.32 16.33
N TRP A 130 -1.14 30.01 16.19
CA TRP A 130 -2.41 29.29 16.10
C TRP A 130 -2.87 28.81 17.48
N ASP A 131 -4.18 28.84 17.73
CA ASP A 131 -4.79 28.16 18.89
C ASP A 131 -4.92 26.65 18.58
N VAL A 132 -3.78 25.94 18.57
CA VAL A 132 -3.74 24.50 18.29
C VAL A 132 -4.25 23.72 19.49
N ARG A 133 -5.31 22.93 19.29
CA ARG A 133 -5.98 22.16 20.35
C ARG A 133 -5.84 20.65 20.23
N LEU A 134 -5.45 20.15 19.06
CA LEU A 134 -5.23 18.72 18.82
C LEU A 134 -4.17 18.50 17.74
N LEU A 135 -3.24 17.58 18.02
CA LEU A 135 -2.33 17.02 17.02
C LEU A 135 -2.77 15.58 16.72
N ALA A 136 -3.13 15.29 15.48
CA ALA A 136 -3.45 13.96 15.01
C ALA A 136 -2.35 13.46 14.06
N ILE A 137 -1.85 12.25 14.29
CA ILE A 137 -0.85 11.60 13.44
C ILE A 137 -1.51 10.36 12.84
N ASP A 138 -1.91 10.47 11.58
CA ASP A 138 -2.50 9.37 10.81
C ASP A 138 -1.40 8.50 10.20
N GLU A 139 -1.74 7.23 9.99
CA GLU A 139 -0.80 6.16 9.62
C GLU A 139 0.48 6.19 10.47
N ALA A 140 0.30 6.31 11.80
CA ALA A 140 1.40 6.52 12.75
C ALA A 140 2.48 5.43 12.69
N HIS A 141 2.14 4.22 12.19
CA HIS A 141 3.11 3.15 11.97
C HIS A 141 4.26 3.55 11.04
N CYS A 142 4.10 4.57 10.18
CA CYS A 142 5.14 5.09 9.30
C CYS A 142 6.38 5.60 10.04
N VAL A 143 6.26 5.95 11.33
CA VAL A 143 7.40 6.37 12.17
C VAL A 143 8.37 5.24 12.48
N SER A 144 7.88 4.01 12.56
CA SER A 144 8.71 2.85 12.85
C SER A 144 9.33 2.32 11.56
N GLN A 145 10.65 2.10 11.57
CA GLN A 145 11.34 1.37 10.48
C GLN A 145 10.83 -0.06 10.30
N TRP A 146 10.08 -0.58 11.29
CA TRP A 146 9.45 -1.89 11.31
C TRP A 146 7.98 -1.84 10.92
N GLY A 147 7.42 -0.64 10.76
CA GLY A 147 6.18 -0.43 10.05
C GLY A 147 6.28 -0.98 8.62
N HIS A 148 5.12 -1.22 8.01
CA HIS A 148 5.05 -1.73 6.65
C HIS A 148 5.23 -0.64 5.58
N ASP A 149 5.10 0.64 5.95
CA ASP A 149 5.38 1.80 5.10
C ASP A 149 6.24 2.84 5.85
N PHE A 150 7.46 2.45 6.25
CA PHE A 150 8.38 3.36 6.94
C PHE A 150 8.69 4.61 6.12
N ARG A 151 8.54 5.79 6.76
CA ARG A 151 8.86 7.10 6.17
C ARG A 151 9.82 7.84 7.08
N PRO A 152 11.08 8.08 6.66
CA PRO A 152 12.07 8.80 7.47
C PRO A 152 11.61 10.18 7.95
N GLN A 153 10.68 10.82 7.24
CA GLN A 153 10.11 12.11 7.63
C GLN A 153 9.28 12.04 8.91
N TYR A 154 8.67 10.89 9.22
CA TYR A 154 7.86 10.71 10.43
C TYR A 154 8.72 10.69 11.71
N THR A 155 9.97 10.20 11.65
CA THR A 155 10.84 10.09 12.85
C THR A 155 11.16 11.45 13.46
N GLN A 156 10.93 12.52 12.69
CA GLN A 156 11.24 13.90 13.06
C GLN A 156 10.01 14.65 13.57
N LEU A 157 8.83 14.01 13.56
CA LEU A 157 7.60 14.57 14.15
C LEU A 157 7.70 14.72 15.67
N LYS A 158 8.68 14.07 16.32
CA LYS A 158 8.98 14.27 17.74
C LYS A 158 9.26 15.73 18.07
N GLU A 159 10.02 16.44 17.23
CA GLU A 159 10.33 17.86 17.42
C GLU A 159 9.05 18.72 17.38
N LEU A 160 8.14 18.42 16.44
CA LEU A 160 6.83 19.06 16.37
C LEU A 160 6.00 18.76 17.63
N ARG A 161 5.95 17.50 18.09
CA ARG A 161 5.25 17.10 19.32
C ARG A 161 5.79 17.83 20.55
N GLU A 162 7.11 18.03 20.63
CA GLU A 162 7.78 18.76 21.71
C GLU A 162 7.40 20.25 21.69
N SER A 163 7.34 20.88 20.52
CA SER A 163 6.88 22.27 20.38
C SER A 163 5.41 22.45 20.81
N LEU A 164 4.58 21.42 20.59
CA LEU A 164 3.16 21.38 20.97
C LEU A 164 2.95 20.63 22.29
N SER A 165 3.85 20.81 23.26
CA SER A 165 3.88 20.01 24.50
C SER A 165 2.58 19.98 25.31
N GLN A 166 1.77 21.04 25.29
CA GLN A 166 0.50 21.14 26.03
C GLN A 166 -0.71 20.66 25.23
N VAL A 167 -0.52 20.32 23.96
CA VAL A 167 -1.58 19.85 23.06
C VAL A 167 -1.67 18.32 23.15
N PRO A 168 -2.87 17.73 23.32
CA PRO A 168 -3.03 16.28 23.25
C PRO A 168 -2.69 15.76 21.86
N CYS A 169 -2.02 14.62 21.80
CA CYS A 169 -1.63 13.96 20.56
C CYS A 169 -2.34 12.62 20.40
N ILE A 170 -3.06 12.43 19.29
CA ILE A 170 -3.63 11.14 18.91
C ILE A 170 -2.85 10.52 17.75
N ALA A 171 -2.36 9.30 17.93
CA ALA A 171 -1.70 8.50 16.89
C ALA A 171 -2.64 7.38 16.43
N LEU A 172 -2.92 7.31 15.13
CA LEU A 172 -3.85 6.34 14.56
C LEU A 172 -3.16 5.43 13.54
N THR A 173 -3.45 4.14 13.59
CA THR A 173 -2.98 3.19 12.58
C THR A 173 -3.93 2.02 12.43
N ALA A 174 -3.97 1.43 11.22
CA ALA A 174 -4.80 0.26 10.93
C ALA A 174 -4.19 -1.07 11.35
N SER A 175 -2.85 -1.13 11.41
CA SER A 175 -2.09 -2.35 11.61
C SER A 175 -0.75 -2.01 12.23
N ALA A 176 -0.52 -2.49 13.44
CA ALA A 176 0.74 -2.41 14.15
C ALA A 176 0.87 -3.65 15.03
N THR A 177 2.05 -4.27 15.02
CA THR A 177 2.42 -5.30 15.99
C THR A 177 2.75 -4.62 17.34
N PRO A 178 2.84 -5.39 18.45
CA PRO A 178 3.24 -4.83 19.75
C PRO A 178 4.57 -4.06 19.70
N ASP A 179 5.56 -4.56 18.96
CA ASP A 179 6.85 -3.87 18.77
C ASP A 179 6.69 -2.55 18.02
N VAL A 180 5.89 -2.52 16.95
CA VAL A 180 5.62 -1.29 16.17
C VAL A 180 4.84 -0.29 17.01
N LEU A 181 3.91 -0.74 17.85
CA LEU A 181 3.17 0.10 18.77
C LEU A 181 4.10 0.76 19.80
N ALA A 182 5.03 0.00 20.37
CA ALA A 182 6.05 0.53 21.28
C ALA A 182 6.93 1.59 20.58
N ASP A 183 7.38 1.32 19.35
CA ASP A 183 8.12 2.29 18.54
C ASP A 183 7.30 3.56 18.28
N VAL A 184 6.01 3.44 17.96
CA VAL A 184 5.12 4.58 17.72
C VAL A 184 5.07 5.50 18.95
N ILE A 185 4.87 4.92 20.13
CA ILE A 185 4.81 5.66 21.39
C ILE A 185 6.14 6.37 21.66
N GLN A 186 7.25 5.64 21.55
CA GLN A 186 8.58 6.16 21.86
C GLN A 186 9.06 7.21 20.84
N LEU A 187 8.94 6.93 19.55
CA LEU A 187 9.50 7.77 18.48
C LEU A 187 8.67 9.03 18.26
N LEU A 188 7.36 9.00 18.46
CA LEU A 188 6.53 10.21 18.41
C LEU A 188 6.60 11.03 19.71
N GLY A 189 7.15 10.47 20.79
CA GLY A 189 7.22 11.14 22.09
C GLY A 189 5.85 11.27 22.77
N LEU A 190 4.99 10.25 22.64
CA LEU A 190 3.68 10.23 23.30
C LEU A 190 3.85 10.04 24.81
N ARG A 191 3.07 10.77 25.60
CA ARG A 191 3.21 10.83 27.06
C ARG A 191 2.11 10.03 27.74
N GLU A 192 2.49 8.90 28.33
CA GLU A 192 1.58 7.98 29.03
C GLU A 192 0.25 7.76 28.25
N PRO A 193 0.32 7.41 26.95
CA PRO A 193 -0.86 7.45 26.11
C PRO A 193 -1.87 6.38 26.51
N GLN A 194 -3.16 6.71 26.40
CA GLN A 194 -4.22 5.72 26.49
C GLN A 194 -4.25 4.89 25.19
N VAL A 195 -4.08 3.58 25.30
CA VAL A 195 -4.01 2.67 24.15
C VAL A 195 -5.36 1.97 23.97
N PHE A 196 -6.00 2.21 22.83
CA PHE A 196 -7.23 1.54 22.43
C PHE A 196 -6.95 0.65 21.22
N GLN A 197 -7.19 -0.65 21.38
CA GLN A 197 -6.99 -1.64 20.34
C GLN A 197 -8.30 -2.37 20.05
N ALA A 198 -8.81 -2.21 18.83
CA ALA A 198 -9.84 -3.09 18.30
C ALA A 198 -9.22 -4.43 17.92
N SER A 199 -10.01 -5.50 17.97
CA SER A 199 -9.59 -6.77 17.39
C SER A 199 -9.37 -6.62 15.88
N PHE A 200 -8.32 -7.26 15.38
CA PHE A 200 -8.02 -7.44 13.97
C PHE A 200 -8.93 -8.51 13.32
N ALA A 201 -9.80 -9.16 14.09
CA ALA A 201 -10.71 -10.17 13.58
C ALA A 201 -11.70 -9.59 12.54
N ARG A 202 -11.87 -10.32 11.44
CA ARG A 202 -12.79 -9.98 10.36
C ARG A 202 -13.71 -11.16 10.08
N PRO A 203 -14.81 -11.30 10.86
CA PRO A 203 -15.65 -12.51 10.81
C PRO A 203 -16.35 -12.70 9.46
N ASN A 204 -16.49 -11.63 8.67
CA ASN A 204 -17.10 -11.67 7.35
C ASN A 204 -16.11 -12.00 6.21
N LEU A 205 -14.80 -12.11 6.50
CA LEU A 205 -13.80 -12.46 5.49
C LEU A 205 -13.63 -13.98 5.39
N ILE A 206 -13.72 -14.47 4.15
CA ILE A 206 -13.51 -15.87 3.79
C ILE A 206 -12.14 -15.96 3.13
N TRP A 207 -11.13 -16.46 3.85
CA TRP A 207 -9.76 -16.53 3.36
C TRP A 207 -9.41 -17.93 2.83
N SER A 208 -9.03 -18.03 1.56
CA SER A 208 -8.60 -19.28 0.93
C SER A 208 -7.24 -19.12 0.26
N VAL A 209 -6.40 -20.15 0.33
CA VAL A 209 -5.17 -20.25 -0.45
C VAL A 209 -5.26 -21.48 -1.34
N ARG A 210 -4.97 -21.31 -2.62
CA ARG A 210 -5.08 -22.39 -3.61
C ARG A 210 -3.79 -22.52 -4.39
N GLU A 211 -3.19 -23.72 -4.32
CA GLU A 211 -2.14 -24.10 -5.24
C GLU A 211 -2.74 -24.47 -6.60
N VAL A 212 -2.21 -23.89 -7.68
CA VAL A 212 -2.72 -24.01 -9.04
C VAL A 212 -1.56 -24.16 -10.04
N ALA A 213 -1.78 -24.88 -11.13
CA ALA A 213 -0.77 -25.06 -12.17
C ALA A 213 -0.58 -23.81 -13.03
N ASP A 214 -1.64 -23.02 -13.24
CA ASP A 214 -1.61 -21.76 -13.99
C ASP A 214 -2.44 -20.70 -13.26
N ILE A 215 -1.77 -19.71 -12.68
CA ILE A 215 -2.41 -18.60 -11.95
C ILE A 215 -3.29 -17.78 -12.88
N ALA A 216 -2.94 -17.64 -14.16
CA ALA A 216 -3.66 -16.80 -15.11
C ALA A 216 -5.05 -17.35 -15.39
N THR A 217 -5.14 -18.64 -15.73
CA THR A 217 -6.41 -19.34 -15.90
C THR A 217 -7.20 -19.42 -14.59
N ALA A 218 -6.55 -19.75 -13.47
CA ALA A 218 -7.25 -19.83 -12.17
C ALA A 218 -7.82 -18.48 -11.71
N CYS A 219 -7.08 -17.38 -11.91
CA CYS A 219 -7.51 -16.04 -11.55
C CYS A 219 -8.76 -15.64 -12.35
N ALA A 220 -8.71 -15.79 -13.68
CA ALA A 220 -9.85 -15.49 -14.53
C ALA A 220 -11.09 -16.33 -14.16
N ALA A 221 -10.90 -17.62 -13.88
CA ALA A 221 -11.99 -18.51 -13.46
C ALA A 221 -12.57 -18.19 -12.06
N SER A 222 -11.79 -17.54 -11.19
CA SER A 222 -12.19 -17.19 -9.83
C SER A 222 -12.87 -15.82 -9.71
N ILE A 223 -12.65 -14.91 -10.66
CA ILE A 223 -13.24 -13.56 -10.63
C ILE A 223 -14.74 -13.64 -10.94
N ARG A 224 -15.56 -13.04 -10.08
CA ARG A 224 -17.01 -12.96 -10.20
C ARG A 224 -17.41 -11.49 -10.37
N PRO A 225 -17.30 -10.92 -11.59
CA PRO A 225 -17.47 -9.48 -11.80
C PRO A 225 -18.91 -9.02 -11.51
N TYR A 226 -19.88 -9.94 -11.55
CA TYR A 226 -21.28 -9.62 -11.32
C TYR A 226 -21.69 -9.57 -9.84
N ASP A 227 -20.89 -10.13 -8.93
CA ASP A 227 -21.20 -10.21 -7.50
C ASP A 227 -20.89 -8.92 -6.72
N GLY A 228 -20.12 -8.00 -7.29
CA GLY A 228 -19.69 -6.75 -6.63
C GLY A 228 -18.40 -6.23 -7.26
N ARG A 229 -17.53 -5.60 -6.48
CA ARG A 229 -16.20 -5.16 -6.93
C ARG A 229 -15.11 -6.14 -6.54
N GLN A 230 -14.06 -6.21 -7.37
CA GLN A 230 -12.89 -7.05 -7.16
C GLN A 230 -11.62 -6.22 -7.20
N ILE A 231 -10.64 -6.64 -6.40
CA ILE A 231 -9.27 -6.13 -6.45
C ILE A 231 -8.35 -7.32 -6.71
N VAL A 232 -7.47 -7.22 -7.71
CA VAL A 232 -6.43 -8.20 -8.02
C VAL A 232 -5.08 -7.56 -7.72
N TYR A 233 -4.40 -8.04 -6.69
CA TYR A 233 -3.10 -7.54 -6.26
C TYR A 233 -1.93 -8.21 -6.98
N VAL A 234 -1.06 -7.37 -7.51
CA VAL A 234 0.22 -7.69 -8.15
C VAL A 234 1.34 -6.83 -7.54
N ARG A 235 2.62 -7.18 -7.73
CA ARG A 235 3.73 -6.46 -7.08
C ARG A 235 4.46 -5.48 -7.98
N SER A 236 4.17 -5.43 -9.28
CA SER A 236 4.82 -4.49 -10.20
C SER A 236 3.84 -3.71 -11.09
N ARG A 237 4.25 -2.51 -11.50
CA ARG A 237 3.47 -1.63 -12.41
C ARG A 237 3.22 -2.33 -13.75
N VAL A 238 4.27 -2.98 -14.28
CA VAL A 238 4.20 -3.75 -15.53
C VAL A 238 3.22 -4.92 -15.39
N ALA A 239 3.25 -5.63 -14.26
CA ALA A 239 2.30 -6.71 -13.99
C ALA A 239 0.86 -6.17 -13.95
N ALA A 240 0.60 -5.03 -13.31
CA ALA A 240 -0.76 -4.48 -13.21
C ALA A 240 -1.38 -4.20 -14.59
N THR A 241 -0.61 -3.58 -15.49
CA THR A 241 -1.04 -3.34 -16.87
C THR A 241 -1.24 -4.63 -17.65
N ARG A 242 -0.28 -5.57 -17.55
CA ARG A 242 -0.35 -6.86 -18.26
C ARG A 242 -1.53 -7.71 -17.81
N TRP A 243 -1.78 -7.79 -16.51
CA TRP A 243 -2.89 -8.56 -15.94
C TRP A 243 -4.25 -7.94 -16.28
N ALA A 244 -4.37 -6.61 -16.24
CA ALA A 244 -5.61 -5.94 -16.65
C ALA A 244 -5.95 -6.24 -18.12
N GLN A 245 -4.95 -6.18 -19.02
CA GLN A 245 -5.14 -6.56 -20.42
C GLN A 245 -5.52 -8.04 -20.55
N HIS A 246 -4.79 -8.93 -19.88
CA HIS A 246 -5.01 -10.37 -19.95
C HIS A 246 -6.41 -10.81 -19.48
N LEU A 247 -6.94 -10.16 -18.44
CA LEU A 247 -8.30 -10.38 -17.96
C LEU A 247 -9.34 -9.82 -18.96
N SER A 248 -9.08 -8.64 -19.52
CA SER A 248 -9.94 -8.02 -20.53
C SER A 248 -10.05 -8.87 -21.80
N ASP A 249 -8.93 -9.45 -22.26
CA ASP A 249 -8.88 -10.37 -23.40
C ASP A 249 -9.71 -11.66 -23.17
N ARG A 250 -9.98 -11.99 -21.90
CA ARG A 250 -10.84 -13.12 -21.47
C ARG A 250 -12.28 -12.69 -21.17
N GLY A 251 -12.66 -11.46 -21.53
CA GLY A 251 -14.01 -10.94 -21.33
C GLY A 251 -14.30 -10.46 -19.90
N ILE A 252 -13.28 -10.26 -19.06
CA ILE A 252 -13.43 -9.72 -17.70
C ILE A 252 -13.03 -8.24 -17.73
N PRO A 253 -13.97 -7.28 -17.58
CA PRO A 253 -13.65 -5.86 -17.60
C PRO A 253 -12.73 -5.47 -16.43
N ALA A 254 -11.45 -5.24 -16.73
CA ALA A 254 -10.42 -4.98 -15.75
C ALA A 254 -9.62 -3.71 -16.10
N ALA A 255 -9.32 -2.88 -15.10
CA ALA A 255 -8.47 -1.70 -15.27
C ALA A 255 -7.19 -1.80 -14.43
N PRO A 256 -6.04 -1.29 -14.91
CA PRO A 256 -4.83 -1.22 -14.13
C PRO A 256 -4.83 0.01 -13.20
N TYR A 257 -4.24 -0.12 -12.02
CA TYR A 257 -3.95 1.01 -11.13
C TYR A 257 -2.58 0.88 -10.48
N HIS A 258 -1.69 1.85 -10.73
CA HIS A 258 -0.37 1.89 -10.12
C HIS A 258 0.22 3.30 -10.09
N ALA A 259 1.22 3.53 -9.22
CA ALA A 259 1.83 4.85 -9.02
C ALA A 259 2.51 5.46 -10.26
N GLY A 260 2.84 4.66 -11.29
CA GLY A 260 3.39 5.16 -12.56
C GLY A 260 2.37 5.77 -13.53
N MET A 261 1.07 5.76 -13.22
CA MET A 261 0.03 6.35 -14.07
C MET A 261 -0.10 7.85 -13.81
N LEU A 262 -0.57 8.60 -14.82
CA LEU A 262 -0.91 10.00 -14.66
C LEU A 262 -1.96 10.17 -13.55
N GLY A 263 -1.88 11.26 -12.80
CA GLY A 263 -2.84 11.56 -11.72
C GLY A 263 -4.28 11.56 -12.20
N SER A 264 -4.54 12.20 -13.34
CA SER A 264 -5.84 12.26 -14.00
C SER A 264 -6.40 10.88 -14.39
N ASP A 265 -5.54 9.98 -14.87
CA ASP A 265 -5.97 8.62 -15.22
C ASP A 265 -6.30 7.79 -13.99
N ARG A 266 -5.52 7.91 -12.92
CA ARG A 266 -5.80 7.24 -11.64
C ARG A 266 -7.15 7.69 -11.09
N GLU A 267 -7.40 8.98 -11.07
CA GLU A 267 -8.67 9.55 -10.60
C GLU A 267 -9.86 9.06 -11.45
N ARG A 268 -9.75 9.15 -12.79
CA ARG A 268 -10.79 8.68 -13.71
C ARG A 268 -11.11 7.19 -13.52
N LEU A 269 -10.10 6.33 -13.42
CA LEU A 269 -10.30 4.89 -13.24
C LEU A 269 -10.81 4.53 -11.84
N GLN A 270 -10.36 5.24 -10.81
CA GLN A 270 -10.90 5.09 -9.46
C GLN A 270 -12.38 5.46 -9.42
N THR A 271 -12.79 6.57 -10.04
CA THR A 271 -14.20 6.96 -10.14
C THR A 271 -15.01 5.97 -10.98
N ALA A 272 -14.46 5.46 -12.09
CA ALA A 272 -15.10 4.42 -12.88
C ALA A 272 -15.30 3.12 -12.08
N TRP A 273 -14.35 2.78 -11.21
CA TRP A 273 -14.45 1.62 -10.34
C TRP A 273 -15.43 1.83 -9.19
N SER A 274 -15.36 2.98 -8.51
CA SER A 274 -16.30 3.34 -7.44
C SER A 274 -17.74 3.48 -7.92
N SER A 275 -17.98 3.95 -9.15
CA SER A 275 -19.32 3.96 -9.76
C SER A 275 -19.81 2.58 -10.22
N GLY A 276 -18.91 1.59 -10.32
CA GLY A 276 -19.22 0.23 -10.78
C GLY A 276 -19.19 0.05 -12.30
N SER A 277 -18.77 1.07 -13.06
CA SER A 277 -18.56 1.01 -14.51
C SER A 277 -17.40 0.06 -14.88
N VAL A 278 -16.38 0.01 -14.02
CA VAL A 278 -15.36 -1.04 -14.01
C VAL A 278 -15.50 -1.77 -12.68
N ARG A 279 -15.52 -3.11 -12.68
CA ARG A 279 -15.73 -3.87 -11.42
C ARG A 279 -14.48 -4.54 -10.91
N THR A 280 -13.55 -4.88 -11.80
CA THR A 280 -12.26 -5.48 -11.44
C THR A 280 -11.15 -4.45 -11.56
N MET A 281 -10.48 -4.15 -10.44
CA MET A 281 -9.25 -3.36 -10.45
C MET A 281 -8.04 -4.27 -10.29
N VAL A 282 -7.05 -4.15 -11.18
CA VAL A 282 -5.76 -4.82 -11.05
C VAL A 282 -4.73 -3.82 -10.58
N ALA A 283 -4.11 -4.06 -9.43
CA ALA A 283 -3.31 -3.02 -8.82
C ALA A 283 -2.11 -3.48 -8.02
N THR A 284 -1.15 -2.57 -7.90
CA THR A 284 -0.11 -2.68 -6.86
C THR A 284 -0.63 -2.19 -5.52
N THR A 285 0.20 -2.28 -4.47
CA THR A 285 -0.07 -1.71 -3.14
C THR A 285 -0.46 -0.23 -3.15
N ALA A 286 -0.15 0.49 -4.23
CA ALA A 286 -0.57 1.87 -4.46
C ALA A 286 -2.10 2.04 -4.51
N PHE A 287 -2.85 1.03 -4.97
CA PHE A 287 -4.30 1.02 -4.89
C PHE A 287 -4.70 0.45 -3.55
N GLY A 288 -4.75 1.31 -2.55
CA GLY A 288 -5.15 0.85 -1.24
C GLY A 288 -5.29 1.92 -0.19
N MET A 289 -4.23 2.66 0.08
CA MET A 289 -4.32 3.68 1.12
C MET A 289 -5.31 4.78 0.68
N GLY A 290 -6.37 4.99 1.47
CA GLY A 290 -7.42 5.97 1.18
C GLY A 290 -8.64 5.49 0.39
N ILE A 291 -8.65 4.25 -0.12
CA ILE A 291 -9.85 3.70 -0.77
C ILE A 291 -10.83 3.22 0.31
N ASP A 292 -12.03 3.80 0.31
CA ASP A 292 -13.13 3.39 1.18
C ASP A 292 -14.36 2.96 0.38
N GLN A 293 -14.22 1.82 -0.31
CA GLN A 293 -15.32 1.19 -1.03
C GLN A 293 -15.95 0.11 -0.15
N PRO A 294 -17.23 0.23 0.25
CA PRO A 294 -17.86 -0.68 1.21
C PRO A 294 -18.06 -2.10 0.67
N ASP A 295 -18.33 -2.23 -0.63
CA ASP A 295 -18.87 -3.44 -1.27
C ASP A 295 -17.87 -4.21 -2.15
N VAL A 296 -16.60 -4.22 -1.76
CA VAL A 296 -15.59 -5.10 -2.36
C VAL A 296 -15.87 -6.54 -1.93
N ARG A 297 -16.17 -7.42 -2.90
CA ARG A 297 -16.54 -8.82 -2.66
C ARG A 297 -15.42 -9.81 -2.84
N GLN A 298 -14.40 -9.46 -3.62
CA GLN A 298 -13.22 -10.30 -3.78
C GLN A 298 -11.94 -9.50 -3.74
N VAL A 299 -10.97 -9.99 -2.99
CA VAL A 299 -9.56 -9.58 -3.06
C VAL A 299 -8.77 -10.81 -3.49
N LEU A 300 -8.14 -10.74 -4.65
CA LEU A 300 -7.32 -11.81 -5.19
C LEU A 300 -5.84 -11.41 -5.16
N HIS A 301 -4.98 -12.37 -4.87
CA HIS A 301 -3.53 -12.21 -4.95
C HIS A 301 -2.99 -13.19 -5.97
N THR A 302 -2.43 -12.67 -7.06
CA THR A 302 -1.67 -13.46 -8.04
C THR A 302 -0.17 -13.44 -7.71
N GLU A 303 0.25 -12.56 -6.80
CA GLU A 303 1.61 -12.45 -6.31
C GLU A 303 1.64 -12.25 -4.79
N LEU A 304 2.57 -12.93 -4.12
CA LEU A 304 2.69 -12.98 -2.67
C LEU A 304 2.93 -11.59 -2.04
N PRO A 305 2.17 -11.20 -1.00
CA PRO A 305 2.48 -10.03 -0.18
C PRO A 305 3.86 -10.12 0.45
N GLU A 306 4.51 -8.98 0.65
CA GLU A 306 5.87 -8.94 1.20
C GLU A 306 5.90 -9.00 2.74
N SER A 307 4.77 -8.77 3.39
CA SER A 307 4.64 -8.80 4.86
C SER A 307 3.22 -9.16 5.32
N PRO A 308 3.04 -9.60 6.59
CA PRO A 308 1.72 -9.91 7.12
C PRO A 308 0.82 -8.68 7.22
N GLU A 309 1.39 -7.49 7.47
CA GLU A 309 0.63 -6.23 7.47
C GLU A 309 0.09 -5.90 6.09
N ALA A 310 0.90 -6.05 5.03
CA ALA A 310 0.44 -5.86 3.66
C ALA A 310 -0.69 -6.85 3.33
N LEU A 311 -0.51 -8.14 3.66
CA LEU A 311 -1.53 -9.16 3.49
C LEU A 311 -2.83 -8.78 4.22
N TYR A 312 -2.75 -8.43 5.51
CA TYR A 312 -3.90 -8.04 6.34
C TYR A 312 -4.64 -6.82 5.77
N GLN A 313 -3.91 -5.77 5.40
CA GLN A 313 -4.52 -4.57 4.82
C GLN A 313 -5.15 -4.82 3.46
N GLU A 314 -4.51 -5.62 2.61
CA GLU A 314 -4.98 -5.96 1.28
C GLU A 314 -6.27 -6.79 1.36
N ILE A 315 -6.29 -7.89 2.11
CA ILE A 315 -7.49 -8.72 2.29
C ILE A 315 -8.59 -7.96 3.05
N GLY A 316 -8.21 -7.08 3.97
CA GLY A 316 -9.10 -6.25 4.79
C GLY A 316 -9.92 -5.22 4.00
N ARG A 317 -9.68 -5.09 2.69
CA ARG A 317 -10.49 -4.27 1.78
C ARG A 317 -11.82 -4.91 1.43
N GLY A 318 -11.89 -6.24 1.45
CA GLY A 318 -13.15 -6.95 1.26
C GLY A 318 -14.14 -6.65 2.38
N GLY A 319 -15.42 -6.56 2.05
CA GLY A 319 -16.51 -6.64 3.03
C GLY A 319 -16.50 -5.55 4.10
N ARG A 320 -16.33 -4.28 3.73
CA ARG A 320 -16.37 -3.17 4.70
C ARG A 320 -17.79 -2.80 5.12
N ASP A 321 -18.78 -3.17 4.32
CA ASP A 321 -20.22 -3.18 4.66
C ASP A 321 -20.62 -4.30 5.65
N GLY A 322 -19.66 -5.12 6.10
CA GLY A 322 -19.92 -6.26 6.99
C GLY A 322 -20.48 -7.49 6.29
N GLN A 323 -20.77 -7.42 4.99
CA GLN A 323 -21.18 -8.57 4.19
C GLN A 323 -19.99 -9.44 3.83
N ASP A 324 -20.26 -10.70 3.50
CA ASP A 324 -19.22 -11.66 3.17
C ASP A 324 -18.35 -11.18 1.99
N ALA A 325 -17.04 -11.36 2.13
CA ALA A 325 -16.08 -11.12 1.07
C ALA A 325 -14.97 -12.17 1.07
N GLU A 326 -14.52 -12.53 -0.12
CA GLU A 326 -13.52 -13.56 -0.33
C GLU A 326 -12.13 -12.95 -0.48
N ALA A 327 -11.16 -13.48 0.27
CA ALA A 327 -9.75 -13.24 0.08
C ALA A 327 -9.12 -14.52 -0.48
N LEU A 328 -8.66 -14.47 -1.73
CA LEU A 328 -8.13 -15.63 -2.43
C LEU A 328 -6.67 -15.40 -2.84
N VAL A 329 -5.77 -16.24 -2.34
CA VAL A 329 -4.37 -16.24 -2.77
C VAL A 329 -4.14 -17.43 -3.69
N LEU A 330 -3.67 -17.16 -4.91
CA LEU A 330 -3.32 -18.16 -5.90
C LEU A 330 -1.81 -18.35 -5.93
N LEU A 331 -1.36 -19.59 -5.81
CA LEU A 331 0.06 -19.95 -5.74
C LEU A 331 0.38 -21.01 -6.78
N GLU A 332 1.53 -20.88 -7.43
CA GLU A 332 2.12 -21.99 -8.18
C GLU A 332 2.92 -22.90 -7.24
N PRO A 333 3.11 -24.18 -7.61
CA PRO A 333 4.06 -25.04 -6.93
C PRO A 333 5.42 -24.35 -6.79
N LYS A 334 5.99 -24.41 -5.58
CA LYS A 334 7.28 -23.78 -5.22
C LYS A 334 7.28 -22.24 -5.14
N ALA A 335 6.12 -21.55 -5.31
CA ALA A 335 6.04 -20.09 -5.20
C ALA A 335 6.53 -19.59 -3.82
N LEU A 336 6.10 -20.25 -2.73
CA LEU A 336 6.56 -19.92 -1.37
C LEU A 336 8.07 -20.11 -1.20
N ALA A 337 8.63 -21.21 -1.72
CA ALA A 337 10.07 -21.45 -1.66
C ALA A 337 10.86 -20.41 -2.47
N ALA A 338 10.33 -19.96 -3.61
CA ALA A 338 10.92 -18.88 -4.39
C ALA A 338 10.85 -17.53 -3.65
N PHE A 339 9.72 -17.25 -2.99
CA PHE A 339 9.53 -16.07 -2.16
C PHE A 339 10.50 -16.03 -0.99
N THR A 340 10.63 -17.11 -0.21
CA THR A 340 11.59 -17.19 0.90
C THR A 340 13.03 -16.94 0.43
N ARG A 341 13.45 -17.57 -0.68
CA ARG A 341 14.78 -17.33 -1.27
C ARG A 341 14.97 -15.88 -1.75
N LYS A 342 13.94 -15.26 -2.33
CA LYS A 342 13.97 -13.84 -2.73
C LYS A 342 14.17 -12.94 -1.51
N MET A 343 13.46 -13.21 -0.42
CA MET A 343 13.57 -12.45 0.82
C MET A 343 14.93 -12.63 1.50
N GLU A 344 15.48 -13.84 1.54
CA GLU A 344 16.84 -14.10 2.02
C GLU A 344 17.91 -13.36 1.21
N ARG A 345 17.77 -13.28 -0.12
CA ARG A 345 18.67 -12.50 -0.97
C ARG A 345 18.58 -11.00 -0.72
N SER A 346 17.42 -10.51 -0.27
CA SER A 346 17.25 -9.09 0.09
C SER A 346 17.95 -8.72 1.42
N MET A 347 18.27 -9.71 2.26
CA MET A 347 19.02 -9.53 3.50
C MET A 347 20.13 -10.61 3.60
N PRO A 348 21.23 -10.44 2.82
CA PRO A 348 22.31 -11.42 2.77
C PRO A 348 23.01 -11.59 4.13
N PRO A 349 23.87 -12.59 4.30
CA PRO A 349 24.73 -12.68 5.48
C PRO A 349 25.57 -11.40 5.67
N PHE A 350 25.81 -11.00 6.92
CA PHE A 350 26.53 -9.76 7.24
C PHE A 350 27.91 -9.68 6.56
N ALA A 351 28.64 -10.80 6.51
CA ALA A 351 29.94 -10.89 5.84
C ALA A 351 29.86 -10.57 4.34
N THR A 352 28.83 -11.09 3.66
CA THR A 352 28.56 -10.81 2.24
C THR A 352 28.20 -9.35 2.02
N TRP A 353 27.38 -8.77 2.91
CA TRP A 353 27.05 -7.35 2.81
C TRP A 353 28.28 -6.45 2.99
N ILE A 354 29.14 -6.72 3.99
CA ILE A 354 30.40 -5.97 4.21
C ILE A 354 31.28 -6.03 2.96
N GLN A 355 31.41 -7.21 2.36
CA GLN A 355 32.21 -7.39 1.15
C GLN A 355 31.72 -6.47 0.02
N HIS A 356 30.41 -6.46 -0.25
CA HIS A 356 29.83 -5.61 -1.29
C HIS A 356 29.88 -4.11 -0.97
N TYR A 357 29.77 -3.73 0.31
CA TYR A 357 29.98 -2.35 0.75
C TYR A 357 31.40 -1.87 0.43
N HIS A 358 32.43 -2.66 0.75
CA HIS A 358 33.82 -2.30 0.45
C HIS A 358 34.12 -2.33 -1.04
N GLU A 359 33.56 -3.30 -1.78
CA GLU A 359 33.66 -3.38 -3.23
C GLU A 359 33.09 -2.11 -3.89
N LEU A 360 31.90 -1.70 -3.47
CA LEU A 360 31.24 -0.49 -3.96
C LEU A 360 32.07 0.77 -3.65
N ALA A 361 32.53 0.92 -2.41
CA ALA A 361 33.33 2.08 -2.00
C ALA A 361 34.66 2.16 -2.76
N SER A 362 35.32 1.03 -3.02
CA SER A 362 36.53 0.96 -3.84
C SER A 362 36.26 1.34 -5.30
N LYS A 363 35.17 0.83 -5.89
CA LYS A 363 34.76 1.17 -7.27
C LYS A 363 34.35 2.64 -7.42
N ALA A 364 33.81 3.23 -6.36
CA ALA A 364 33.50 4.65 -6.27
C ALA A 364 34.73 5.53 -5.91
N GLN A 365 35.92 4.93 -5.75
CA GLN A 365 37.17 5.61 -5.41
C GLN A 365 37.10 6.45 -4.12
N ILE A 366 36.31 6.02 -3.14
CA ILE A 366 36.19 6.70 -1.86
C ILE A 366 37.37 6.30 -0.96
N ALA A 367 38.19 7.24 -0.51
CA ALA A 367 39.29 6.94 0.42
C ALA A 367 38.77 6.64 1.84
N PHE A 368 39.56 5.93 2.66
CA PHE A 368 39.19 5.69 4.07
C PHE A 368 39.09 7.01 4.84
N GLY A 369 38.04 7.17 5.63
CA GLY A 369 37.74 8.41 6.36
C GLY A 369 37.09 9.51 5.52
N ASP A 370 36.99 9.33 4.20
CA ASP A 370 36.36 10.28 3.27
C ASP A 370 34.99 9.76 2.78
N GLY A 371 34.31 10.46 1.89
CA GLY A 371 33.10 9.97 1.22
C GLY A 371 31.84 10.81 1.37
N PRO A 372 31.56 11.52 2.48
CA PRO A 372 30.38 12.39 2.55
C PRO A 372 30.28 13.33 1.34
N GLY A 373 29.15 13.31 0.64
CA GLY A 373 28.88 14.09 -0.56
C GLY A 373 29.23 13.42 -1.89
N VAL A 374 29.99 12.31 -1.88
CA VAL A 374 30.35 11.57 -3.11
C VAL A 374 29.10 10.98 -3.76
N ARG A 375 28.97 11.14 -5.07
CA ARG A 375 27.89 10.54 -5.85
C ARG A 375 28.26 9.13 -6.28
N VAL A 376 27.40 8.17 -5.99
CA VAL A 376 27.62 6.76 -6.28
C VAL A 376 26.42 6.21 -7.03
N ARG A 377 26.69 5.35 -8.03
CA ARG A 377 25.66 4.58 -8.73
C ARG A 377 25.90 3.08 -8.52
N PRO A 378 24.84 2.27 -8.47
CA PRO A 378 24.97 0.82 -8.44
C PRO A 378 25.63 0.33 -9.73
N GLN A 379 26.65 -0.52 -9.60
CA GLN A 379 27.29 -1.20 -10.75
C GLN A 379 26.89 -2.68 -10.87
N SER A 380 26.15 -3.19 -9.89
CA SER A 380 25.66 -4.57 -9.85
C SER A 380 24.37 -4.62 -9.01
N PRO A 381 23.56 -5.69 -9.14
CA PRO A 381 22.41 -5.90 -8.26
C PRO A 381 22.78 -5.96 -6.77
N ALA A 382 23.98 -6.45 -6.45
CA ALA A 382 24.48 -6.47 -5.07
C ALA A 382 24.79 -5.06 -4.55
N HIS A 383 25.37 -4.18 -5.38
CA HIS A 383 25.58 -2.78 -5.02
C HIS A 383 24.28 -2.02 -4.84
N GLU A 384 23.30 -2.25 -5.72
CA GLU A 384 21.96 -1.69 -5.57
C GLU A 384 21.34 -2.10 -4.24
N LEU A 385 21.49 -3.37 -3.85
CA LEU A 385 21.00 -3.85 -2.56
C LEU A 385 21.69 -3.15 -1.38
N VAL A 386 23.03 -3.03 -1.42
CA VAL A 386 23.80 -2.30 -0.40
C VAL A 386 23.31 -0.87 -0.26
N LEU A 387 23.21 -0.13 -1.38
CA LEU A 387 22.77 1.26 -1.40
C LEU A 387 21.32 1.41 -0.88
N ARG A 388 20.41 0.50 -1.25
CA ARG A 388 19.04 0.49 -0.71
C ARG A 388 18.99 0.26 0.79
N ILE A 389 19.84 -0.62 1.34
CA ILE A 389 19.92 -0.84 2.79
C ILE A 389 20.50 0.39 3.49
N MET A 390 21.60 0.94 2.96
CA MET A 390 22.22 2.16 3.48
C MET A 390 21.24 3.34 3.45
N ALA A 391 20.44 3.48 2.40
CA ALA A 391 19.46 4.56 2.27
C ALA A 391 18.41 4.52 3.39
N ARG A 392 17.92 3.33 3.74
CA ARG A 392 16.98 3.14 4.86
C ARG A 392 17.57 3.55 6.21
N LYS A 393 18.89 3.42 6.38
CA LYS A 393 19.63 3.81 7.59
C LYS A 393 20.14 5.26 7.54
N GLY A 394 19.82 6.03 6.49
CA GLY A 394 20.32 7.40 6.31
C GLY A 394 21.83 7.49 6.03
N LEU A 395 22.46 6.37 5.66
CA LEU A 395 23.90 6.29 5.33
C LEU A 395 24.19 6.74 3.90
N VAL A 396 23.17 6.76 3.04
CA VAL A 396 23.18 7.43 1.74
C VAL A 396 21.86 8.16 1.54
N GLU A 397 21.87 9.21 0.73
CA GLU A 397 20.68 9.92 0.28
C GLU A 397 20.38 9.56 -1.17
N VAL A 398 19.13 9.33 -1.54
CA VAL A 398 18.75 9.20 -2.95
C VAL A 398 18.79 10.59 -3.58
N ILE A 399 19.54 10.76 -4.66
CA ILE A 399 19.52 11.98 -5.44
C ILE A 399 18.36 11.88 -6.42
N GLU A 400 17.31 12.68 -6.19
CA GLU A 400 16.29 12.95 -7.20
C GLU A 400 16.97 13.68 -8.35
N GLU A 401 17.20 12.99 -9.46
CA GLU A 401 17.76 13.59 -10.66
C GLU A 401 16.68 14.52 -11.27
N SER A 402 16.72 15.81 -10.90
CA SER A 402 16.08 16.86 -11.69
C SER A 402 16.75 16.87 -13.06
N GLU A 403 16.05 16.36 -14.06
CA GLU A 403 16.47 16.28 -15.46
C GLU A 403 17.79 15.50 -15.66
N ALA A 404 17.68 14.17 -15.67
CA ALA A 404 18.74 13.32 -16.21
C ALA A 404 19.16 13.83 -17.60
N GLN A 405 20.38 14.35 -17.73
CA GLN A 405 20.94 14.78 -19.01
C GLN A 405 21.32 13.52 -19.81
N PHE A 406 20.47 13.14 -20.76
CA PHE A 406 20.80 12.12 -21.74
C PHE A 406 21.67 12.74 -22.82
N ARG A 407 22.70 12.01 -23.23
CA ARG A 407 23.48 12.28 -24.43
C ARG A 407 23.21 11.18 -25.43
N VAL A 408 22.83 11.55 -26.65
CA VAL A 408 22.46 10.61 -27.70
C VAL A 408 23.28 10.91 -28.95
N GLN A 409 23.76 9.88 -29.61
CA GLN A 409 24.29 9.97 -30.97
C GLN A 409 23.55 8.97 -31.86
N LEU A 410 23.06 9.39 -33.02
CA LEU A 410 22.57 8.47 -34.05
C LEU A 410 23.77 7.77 -34.69
N ARG A 411 23.69 6.45 -34.85
CA ARG A 411 24.76 5.67 -35.49
C ARG A 411 24.72 5.74 -37.02
N TYR A 412 23.56 6.08 -37.57
CA TYR A 412 23.29 6.11 -39.00
C TYR A 412 22.73 7.48 -39.39
N GLY A 413 23.03 7.92 -40.61
CA GLY A 413 22.56 9.19 -41.18
C GLY A 413 22.25 9.08 -42.67
N GLY A 414 21.63 10.11 -43.24
CA GLY A 414 21.30 10.14 -44.67
C GLY A 414 20.37 8.99 -45.10
N SER A 415 20.68 8.33 -46.21
CA SER A 415 19.88 7.21 -46.75
C SER A 415 19.88 5.99 -45.82
N GLU A 416 20.98 5.73 -45.10
CA GLU A 416 21.07 4.57 -44.19
C GLU A 416 20.09 4.68 -43.01
N LEU A 417 19.81 5.91 -42.55
CA LEU A 417 18.81 6.13 -41.50
C LEU A 417 17.40 5.71 -41.96
N VAL A 418 17.09 5.91 -43.24
CA VAL A 418 15.79 5.53 -43.82
C VAL A 418 15.64 4.02 -43.82
N ASP A 419 16.65 3.31 -44.34
CA ASP A 419 16.67 1.84 -44.39
C ASP A 419 16.55 1.23 -42.98
N ILE A 420 17.28 1.79 -42.01
CA ILE A 420 17.25 1.35 -40.61
C ILE A 420 15.88 1.64 -39.95
N ALA A 421 15.28 2.79 -40.24
CA ALA A 421 13.97 3.15 -39.71
C ALA A 421 12.83 2.30 -40.29
N GLU A 422 12.93 1.90 -41.56
CA GLU A 422 11.99 0.97 -42.20
C GLU A 422 12.13 -0.46 -41.66
N ALA A 423 13.37 -0.92 -41.42
CA ALA A 423 13.65 -2.20 -40.79
C ALA A 423 13.21 -2.26 -39.31
N ASN A 424 13.02 -1.11 -38.66
CA ASN A 424 12.65 -0.99 -37.26
C ASN A 424 11.42 -0.07 -37.05
N PRO A 425 10.21 -0.47 -37.51
CA PRO A 425 9.03 0.41 -37.52
C PRO A 425 8.66 0.96 -36.13
N ALA A 426 8.91 0.19 -35.07
CA ALA A 426 8.64 0.59 -33.69
C ALA A 426 9.50 1.76 -33.17
N TYR A 427 10.61 2.09 -33.86
CA TYR A 427 11.54 3.17 -33.47
C TYR A 427 11.66 4.26 -34.54
N SER A 428 10.97 4.12 -35.67
CA SER A 428 11.02 5.04 -36.81
C SER A 428 10.78 6.49 -36.38
N ASP A 429 9.71 6.71 -35.61
CA ASP A 429 9.35 8.04 -35.10
C ASP A 429 10.42 8.63 -34.16
N LEU A 430 11.04 7.80 -33.32
CA LEU A 430 12.13 8.23 -32.43
C LEU A 430 13.35 8.66 -33.23
N LEU A 431 13.79 7.83 -34.18
CA LEU A 431 14.98 8.07 -34.98
C LEU A 431 14.84 9.32 -35.85
N TYR A 432 13.69 9.52 -36.50
CA TYR A 432 13.42 10.73 -37.28
C TYR A 432 13.29 11.96 -36.40
N THR A 433 12.69 11.85 -35.21
CA THR A 433 12.59 12.98 -34.28
C THR A 433 13.97 13.43 -33.80
N LEU A 434 14.85 12.49 -33.49
CA LEU A 434 16.24 12.76 -33.10
C LEU A 434 17.01 13.44 -34.25
N ALA A 435 16.94 12.89 -35.47
CA ALA A 435 17.65 13.43 -36.63
C ALA A 435 17.19 14.85 -37.01
N ARG A 436 15.88 15.12 -36.93
CA ARG A 436 15.31 16.44 -37.28
C ARG A 436 15.63 17.51 -36.25
N ARG A 437 15.62 17.16 -34.96
CA ARG A 437 15.78 18.13 -33.87
C ARG A 437 17.25 18.45 -33.58
N TYR A 438 18.14 17.50 -33.84
CA TYR A 438 19.56 17.63 -33.51
C TYR A 438 20.40 17.37 -34.78
N PRO A 439 20.60 18.38 -35.65
CA PRO A 439 21.27 18.22 -36.95
C PRO A 439 22.71 17.70 -36.86
N GLY A 440 23.36 17.81 -35.70
CA GLY A 440 24.72 17.30 -35.43
C GLY A 440 24.78 15.89 -34.84
N ILE A 441 23.63 15.29 -34.50
CA ILE A 441 23.53 14.08 -33.67
C ILE A 441 24.11 12.82 -34.32
N VAL A 442 24.33 12.82 -35.63
CA VAL A 442 24.99 11.70 -36.33
C VAL A 442 26.51 11.78 -36.11
N HIS A 443 27.07 12.98 -36.07
CA HIS A 443 28.52 13.19 -36.02
C HIS A 443 29.07 13.28 -34.60
N HIS A 444 28.26 13.66 -33.61
CA HIS A 444 28.67 13.75 -32.20
C HIS A 444 27.49 13.54 -31.24
N SER A 445 27.81 13.15 -30.00
CA SER A 445 26.81 12.99 -28.92
C SER A 445 26.20 14.34 -28.53
N GLU A 446 24.88 14.46 -28.73
CA GLU A 446 24.09 15.65 -28.43
C GLU A 446 23.36 15.51 -27.10
N ARG A 447 23.23 16.61 -26.34
CA ARG A 447 22.41 16.61 -25.12
C ARG A 447 20.94 16.73 -25.50
N ILE A 448 20.13 15.80 -24.98
CA ILE A 448 18.69 15.77 -25.27
C ILE A 448 17.86 16.07 -24.01
N GLU A 449 16.81 16.85 -24.20
CA GLU A 449 15.79 17.09 -23.18
C GLU A 449 14.64 16.09 -23.38
N LEU A 450 14.36 15.23 -22.39
CA LEU A 450 13.35 14.18 -22.54
C LEU A 450 11.93 14.72 -22.75
N SER A 451 11.60 15.83 -22.10
CA SER A 451 10.34 16.58 -22.25
C SER A 451 10.13 17.05 -23.68
N ALA A 452 11.18 17.50 -24.36
CA ALA A 452 11.11 17.94 -25.74
C ALA A 452 10.82 16.76 -26.71
N LEU A 453 11.43 15.59 -26.48
CA LEU A 453 11.15 14.38 -27.26
C LEU A 453 9.73 13.84 -26.98
N ALA A 454 9.32 13.86 -25.71
CA ALA A 454 7.99 13.44 -25.27
C ALA A 454 6.89 14.25 -25.96
N GLY A 455 7.02 15.58 -26.00
CA GLY A 455 6.05 16.46 -26.63
C GLY A 455 5.90 16.27 -28.15
N ILE A 456 6.98 15.92 -28.85
CA ILE A 456 6.97 15.77 -30.31
C ILE A 456 6.46 14.38 -30.73
N GLY A 457 6.90 13.33 -30.04
CA GLY A 457 6.52 11.95 -30.37
C GLY A 457 5.23 11.46 -29.71
N GLY A 458 4.53 12.31 -28.94
CA GLY A 458 3.34 11.90 -28.20
C GLY A 458 3.62 10.87 -27.11
N TRP A 459 4.85 10.82 -26.60
CA TRP A 459 5.30 9.88 -25.58
C TRP A 459 5.28 10.52 -24.19
N THR A 460 5.12 9.70 -23.16
CA THR A 460 5.45 10.08 -21.78
C THR A 460 6.97 10.06 -21.58
N LEU A 461 7.49 10.79 -20.59
CA LEU A 461 8.91 10.77 -20.22
C LEU A 461 9.45 9.35 -19.97
N ALA A 462 8.62 8.47 -19.40
CA ALA A 462 8.96 7.07 -19.17
C ALA A 462 9.07 6.27 -20.47
N GLN A 463 8.17 6.50 -21.43
CA GLN A 463 8.22 5.88 -22.76
C GLN A 463 9.45 6.35 -23.54
N VAL A 464 9.78 7.64 -23.52
CA VAL A 464 11.00 8.16 -24.17
C VAL A 464 12.24 7.48 -23.60
N ARG A 465 12.35 7.36 -22.27
CA ARG A 465 13.45 6.63 -21.62
C ARG A 465 13.55 5.18 -22.07
N GLN A 466 12.42 4.47 -22.12
CA GLN A 466 12.38 3.07 -22.55
C GLN A 466 12.76 2.90 -24.02
N LEU A 467 12.26 3.78 -24.90
CA LEU A 467 12.57 3.77 -26.33
C LEU A 467 14.06 4.05 -26.57
N LEU A 468 14.65 5.04 -25.89
CA LEU A 468 16.08 5.33 -25.98
C LEU A 468 16.94 4.16 -25.49
N ASN A 469 16.64 3.59 -24.32
CA ASN A 469 17.36 2.43 -23.79
C ASN A 469 17.30 1.23 -24.76
N ARG A 470 16.12 0.94 -25.30
CA ARG A 470 15.93 -0.20 -26.20
C ARG A 470 16.55 0.04 -27.59
N ALA A 471 16.48 1.26 -28.11
CA ALA A 471 17.17 1.65 -29.33
C ALA A 471 18.69 1.55 -29.18
N ALA A 472 19.24 1.84 -27.99
CA ALA A 472 20.66 1.66 -27.70
C ALA A 472 21.06 0.17 -27.64
N GLU A 473 20.22 -0.68 -27.04
CA GLU A 473 20.43 -2.15 -27.03
C GLU A 473 20.41 -2.76 -28.43
N LEU A 474 19.62 -2.18 -29.34
CA LEU A 474 19.54 -2.57 -30.76
C LEU A 474 20.61 -1.91 -31.63
N GLU A 475 21.56 -1.19 -31.01
CA GLU A 475 22.64 -0.48 -31.70
C GLU A 475 22.14 0.53 -32.76
N LEU A 476 20.95 1.10 -32.58
CA LEU A 476 20.42 2.16 -33.43
C LEU A 476 20.99 3.53 -33.05
N ILE A 477 21.31 3.70 -31.77
CA ILE A 477 21.91 4.90 -31.19
C ILE A 477 23.09 4.56 -30.27
N SER A 478 23.94 5.54 -30.00
CA SER A 478 24.79 5.59 -28.81
C SER A 478 24.06 6.38 -27.72
N LEU A 479 24.04 5.87 -26.49
CA LEU A 479 23.36 6.49 -25.36
C LEU A 479 24.34 6.64 -24.19
N GLU A 480 24.67 7.88 -23.85
CA GLU A 480 25.53 8.26 -22.74
C GLU A 480 24.70 8.98 -21.67
N GLY A 481 24.73 8.49 -20.43
CA GLY A 481 23.81 9.00 -19.41
C GLY A 481 22.39 8.48 -19.60
N GLY A 482 21.63 8.38 -18.51
CA GLY A 482 20.40 7.59 -18.49
C GLY A 482 20.57 6.16 -17.99
N GLY A 483 21.61 5.87 -17.20
CA GLY A 483 21.69 4.58 -16.52
C GLY A 483 20.41 4.32 -15.72
N ASN A 484 19.89 3.10 -15.80
CA ASN A 484 18.74 2.62 -15.01
C ASN A 484 19.00 2.61 -13.48
N GLY A 485 20.12 3.18 -13.02
CA GLY A 485 20.54 3.17 -11.63
C GLY A 485 20.15 4.46 -10.92
N THR A 486 19.44 4.32 -9.81
CA THR A 486 19.27 5.39 -8.83
C THR A 486 20.64 5.94 -8.44
N THR A 487 20.83 7.26 -8.52
CA THR A 487 22.05 7.91 -8.04
C THR A 487 21.91 8.18 -6.55
N TYR A 488 22.94 7.88 -5.79
CA TYR A 488 22.97 8.09 -4.34
C TYR A 488 24.08 9.08 -3.97
N ARG A 489 23.85 9.86 -2.91
CA ARG A 489 24.86 10.67 -2.24
C ARG A 489 25.33 9.93 -1.00
N TRP A 490 26.61 9.66 -0.90
CA TRP A 490 27.20 9.02 0.27
C TRP A 490 27.17 9.98 1.47
N ALA A 491 26.79 9.52 2.67
CA ALA A 491 26.52 10.41 3.81
C ALA A 491 27.40 10.15 5.05
N HIS A 492 28.36 9.22 4.98
CA HIS A 492 29.25 8.91 6.11
C HIS A 492 30.71 8.67 5.67
N PRO A 493 31.70 8.81 6.57
CA PRO A 493 33.08 8.42 6.28
C PRO A 493 33.19 6.94 5.91
N ARG A 494 33.98 6.60 4.88
CA ARG A 494 34.26 5.22 4.51
C ARG A 494 35.06 4.54 5.61
N PHE A 495 34.48 3.49 6.14
CA PHE A 495 35.09 2.61 7.14
C PHE A 495 36.27 1.79 6.56
N PRO A 496 37.30 1.45 7.37
CA PRO A 496 38.40 0.59 6.95
C PRO A 496 37.94 -0.84 6.65
N GLN A 497 38.74 -1.57 5.87
CA GLN A 497 38.41 -2.92 5.44
C GLN A 497 38.09 -3.84 6.63
N GLY A 498 37.02 -4.64 6.51
CA GLY A 498 36.53 -5.53 7.58
C GLY A 498 35.63 -4.85 8.62
N SER A 499 35.53 -3.53 8.62
CA SER A 499 34.56 -2.77 9.42
C SER A 499 33.45 -2.17 8.56
N SER A 500 32.43 -1.59 9.17
CA SER A 500 31.23 -1.16 8.46
C SER A 500 30.46 -0.07 9.23
N PRO A 501 29.67 0.76 8.54
CA PRO A 501 28.80 1.76 9.16
C PRO A 501 27.63 1.14 9.94
N ILE A 502 27.32 -0.14 9.72
CA ILE A 502 26.27 -0.88 10.43
C ILE A 502 26.94 -1.92 11.32
N SER A 503 26.58 -1.96 12.61
CA SER A 503 27.11 -2.98 13.51
C SER A 503 26.52 -4.36 13.16
N LYS A 504 27.23 -5.44 13.49
CA LYS A 504 26.70 -6.80 13.29
C LYS A 504 25.41 -7.03 14.09
N ALA A 505 25.34 -6.50 15.31
CA ALA A 505 24.16 -6.64 16.16
C ALA A 505 22.94 -5.97 15.53
N ASP A 506 23.09 -4.73 15.04
CA ASP A 506 22.00 -4.01 14.36
C ASP A 506 21.59 -4.72 13.06
N TRP A 507 22.57 -5.23 12.31
CA TRP A 507 22.31 -6.02 11.11
C TRP A 507 21.50 -7.27 11.40
N ASP A 508 21.88 -8.03 12.43
CA ASP A 508 21.22 -9.28 12.79
C ASP A 508 19.80 -9.02 13.30
N VAL A 509 19.56 -7.95 14.07
CA VAL A 509 18.22 -7.49 14.44
C VAL A 509 17.40 -7.19 13.18
N ASP A 510 17.94 -6.40 12.27
CA ASP A 510 17.20 -6.01 11.06
C ASP A 510 16.86 -7.20 10.18
N ARG A 511 17.84 -8.07 9.97
CA ARG A 511 17.72 -9.28 9.17
C ARG A 511 16.69 -10.22 9.78
N ASN A 512 16.73 -10.44 11.09
CA ASN A 512 15.78 -11.31 11.77
C ASN A 512 14.35 -10.78 11.69
N ARG A 513 14.16 -9.45 11.82
CA ARG A 513 12.83 -8.84 11.67
C ARG A 513 12.29 -8.96 10.25
N ILE A 514 13.08 -8.61 9.22
CA ILE A 514 12.64 -8.72 7.81
C ILE A 514 12.35 -10.17 7.42
N LEU A 515 13.25 -11.10 7.76
CA LEU A 515 13.06 -12.51 7.41
C LEU A 515 11.94 -13.14 8.26
N GLY A 516 11.78 -12.74 9.52
CA GLY A 516 10.66 -13.15 10.37
C GLY A 516 9.31 -12.80 9.77
N ARG A 517 9.14 -11.57 9.26
CA ARG A 517 7.93 -11.13 8.54
C ARG A 517 7.65 -12.00 7.31
N SER A 518 8.68 -12.27 6.51
CA SER A 518 8.52 -13.13 5.33
C SER A 518 8.14 -14.57 5.67
N ARG A 519 8.70 -15.12 6.75
CA ARG A 519 8.35 -16.46 7.24
C ARG A 519 6.91 -16.51 7.75
N ALA A 520 6.46 -15.46 8.44
CA ALA A 520 5.09 -15.36 8.89
C ALA A 520 4.10 -15.34 7.70
N VAL A 521 4.38 -14.57 6.64
CA VAL A 521 3.59 -14.63 5.40
C VAL A 521 3.61 -16.03 4.79
N ALA A 522 4.78 -16.65 4.70
CA ALA A 522 4.90 -17.98 4.10
C ALA A 522 4.12 -19.04 4.89
N ALA A 523 4.13 -18.97 6.23
CA ALA A 523 3.35 -19.85 7.10
C ALA A 523 1.83 -19.63 6.92
N MET A 524 1.40 -18.37 6.95
CA MET A 524 -0.01 -17.99 6.74
C MET A 524 -0.54 -18.38 5.36
N LEU A 525 0.35 -18.53 4.37
CA LEU A 525 0.02 -18.88 2.99
C LEU A 525 0.42 -20.31 2.61
N ASP A 526 0.86 -21.13 3.56
CA ASP A 526 1.16 -22.53 3.31
C ASP A 526 -0.12 -23.26 2.87
N PRO A 527 -0.15 -23.90 1.68
CA PRO A 527 -1.27 -24.74 1.27
C PRO A 527 -1.53 -25.92 2.24
N ASN A 528 -0.53 -26.34 3.00
CA ASN A 528 -0.62 -27.45 3.96
C ASN A 528 -0.78 -26.97 5.41
N ALA A 529 -1.14 -25.70 5.63
CA ALA A 529 -1.37 -25.18 6.97
C ALA A 529 -2.44 -26.00 7.73
N VAL A 530 -2.14 -26.36 8.98
CA VAL A 530 -3.07 -27.09 9.88
C VAL A 530 -3.75 -26.18 10.90
N GLU A 531 -3.15 -25.01 11.15
CA GLU A 531 -3.69 -23.96 12.01
C GLU A 531 -4.53 -22.98 11.21
N CYS A 532 -5.62 -22.49 11.81
CA CYS A 532 -6.48 -21.46 11.22
C CYS A 532 -5.66 -20.25 10.75
N ARG A 533 -5.85 -19.83 9.50
CA ARG A 533 -5.09 -18.71 8.91
C ARG A 533 -5.31 -17.40 9.66
N PHE A 534 -6.54 -17.13 10.09
CA PHE A 534 -6.84 -15.93 10.87
C PHE A 534 -6.23 -16.00 12.27
N THR A 535 -6.23 -17.16 12.93
CA THR A 535 -5.58 -17.31 14.25
C THR A 535 -4.08 -17.01 14.15
N GLN A 536 -3.41 -17.50 13.10
CA GLN A 536 -2.02 -17.16 12.82
C GLN A 536 -1.82 -15.64 12.60
N MET A 537 -2.72 -15.01 11.83
CA MET A 537 -2.70 -13.56 11.58
C MET A 537 -2.91 -12.74 12.87
N LEU A 538 -3.88 -13.12 13.70
CA LEU A 538 -4.19 -12.45 14.96
C LEU A 538 -3.03 -12.59 15.95
N ALA A 539 -2.44 -13.79 16.07
CA ALA A 539 -1.27 -14.03 16.91
C ALA A 539 -0.07 -13.17 16.49
N TYR A 540 0.15 -12.98 15.19
CA TYR A 540 1.20 -12.08 14.68
C TYR A 540 1.02 -10.63 15.16
N PHE A 541 -0.22 -10.16 15.28
CA PHE A 541 -0.54 -8.83 15.80
C PHE A 541 -0.68 -8.77 17.34
N GLY A 542 -0.36 -9.86 18.05
CA GLY A 542 -0.37 -9.91 19.51
C GLY A 542 -1.71 -10.34 20.13
N GLU A 543 -2.70 -10.75 19.33
CA GLU A 543 -3.94 -11.34 19.84
C GLU A 543 -3.77 -12.85 20.05
N VAL A 544 -3.67 -13.27 21.32
CA VAL A 544 -3.48 -14.67 21.73
C VAL A 544 -4.77 -15.29 22.27
N GLY A 545 -4.89 -16.62 22.20
CA GLY A 545 -6.05 -17.36 22.73
C GLY A 545 -7.34 -17.16 21.93
N THR A 546 -7.23 -16.86 20.64
CA THR A 546 -8.37 -16.65 19.74
C THR A 546 -8.91 -17.98 19.21
N GLU A 547 -10.23 -18.06 19.03
CA GLU A 547 -10.88 -19.24 18.45
C GLU A 547 -10.61 -19.34 16.94
N ASP A 548 -10.64 -20.57 16.42
CA ASP A 548 -10.57 -20.83 14.97
C ASP A 548 -11.72 -20.10 14.25
N CYS A 549 -11.41 -19.38 13.17
CA CYS A 549 -12.40 -18.50 12.50
C CYS A 549 -13.58 -19.23 11.85
N GLY A 550 -13.50 -20.55 11.68
CA GLY A 550 -14.52 -21.37 11.01
C GLY A 550 -14.69 -21.15 9.51
N ARG A 551 -14.08 -20.11 8.91
CA ARG A 551 -14.37 -19.67 7.53
C ARG A 551 -13.19 -19.73 6.57
N CYS A 552 -11.95 -19.81 7.06
CA CYS A 552 -10.80 -20.02 6.19
C CYS A 552 -10.79 -21.45 5.63
N ASP A 553 -10.13 -21.64 4.49
CA ASP A 553 -9.89 -22.95 3.87
C ASP A 553 -9.43 -24.05 4.85
N VAL A 554 -8.52 -23.74 5.78
CA VAL A 554 -8.04 -24.68 6.81
C VAL A 554 -9.14 -25.06 7.81
N CYS A 555 -9.92 -24.10 8.30
CA CYS A 555 -11.04 -24.41 9.19
C CYS A 555 -12.13 -25.20 8.47
N ARG A 556 -12.36 -24.91 7.18
CA ARG A 556 -13.36 -25.61 6.37
C ARG A 556 -12.94 -27.03 6.03
N SER A 557 -11.65 -27.29 5.78
CA SER A 557 -11.16 -28.63 5.50
C SER A 557 -11.27 -29.59 6.69
N LYS A 558 -11.39 -29.04 7.91
CA LYS A 558 -11.64 -29.80 9.14
C LYS A 558 -13.11 -30.21 9.31
N ARG A 559 -14.05 -29.65 8.53
CA ARG A 559 -15.48 -29.97 8.63
C ARG A 559 -15.74 -31.29 7.93
N GLU A 560 -16.39 -32.21 8.63
CA GLU A 560 -16.79 -33.47 8.02
C GLU A 560 -17.91 -33.22 6.98
N PRO A 561 -17.90 -33.90 5.81
CA PRO A 561 -18.97 -33.76 4.82
C PRO A 561 -20.38 -34.02 5.40
N SER A 562 -20.48 -34.87 6.41
CA SER A 562 -21.72 -35.15 7.15
C SER A 562 -22.22 -33.95 7.95
N GLU A 563 -21.33 -33.17 8.57
CA GLU A 563 -21.69 -31.95 9.30
C GLU A 563 -22.23 -30.88 8.35
N LEU A 564 -21.58 -30.72 7.19
CA LEU A 564 -22.02 -29.79 6.15
C LEU A 564 -23.40 -30.18 5.59
N ALA A 565 -23.60 -31.48 5.33
CA ALA A 565 -24.88 -32.01 4.88
C ALA A 565 -25.97 -31.80 5.93
N TYR A 566 -25.67 -32.08 7.21
CA TYR A 566 -26.59 -31.88 8.32
C TYR A 566 -27.00 -30.42 8.50
N ALA A 567 -26.05 -29.49 8.40
CA ALA A 567 -26.31 -28.05 8.48
C ALA A 567 -27.25 -27.59 7.36
N LEU A 568 -27.06 -28.06 6.13
CA LEU A 568 -27.94 -27.75 5.00
C LEU A 568 -29.32 -28.39 5.12
N LEU A 569 -29.39 -29.66 5.52
CA LEU A 569 -30.66 -30.34 5.74
C LEU A 569 -31.47 -29.65 6.83
N THR A 570 -30.85 -29.29 7.95
CA THR A 570 -31.50 -28.53 9.04
C THR A 570 -32.04 -27.20 8.52
N ALA A 571 -31.26 -26.52 7.67
CA ALA A 571 -31.64 -25.25 7.07
C ALA A 571 -32.80 -25.35 6.08
N LEU A 572 -32.80 -26.38 5.23
CA LEU A 572 -33.89 -26.65 4.30
C LEU A 572 -35.18 -26.96 5.06
N HIS A 573 -35.10 -27.81 6.09
CA HIS A 573 -36.27 -28.14 6.92
C HIS A 573 -36.82 -26.94 7.70
N GLY A 574 -35.95 -26.01 8.09
CA GLY A 574 -36.33 -24.79 8.81
C GLY A 574 -36.80 -23.63 7.93
N SER A 575 -36.72 -23.74 6.60
CA SER A 575 -37.22 -22.71 5.67
C SER A 575 -38.70 -22.93 5.37
N GLU A 576 -39.52 -21.88 5.43
CA GLU A 576 -40.97 -21.96 5.12
C GLU A 576 -41.24 -22.54 3.71
N SER A 577 -40.38 -22.23 2.76
CA SER A 577 -40.45 -22.72 1.38
C SER A 577 -39.69 -24.04 1.15
N GLN A 578 -39.02 -24.58 2.18
CA GLN A 578 -38.10 -25.72 2.09
C GLN A 578 -37.06 -25.60 0.96
N ARG A 579 -36.67 -24.35 0.65
CA ARG A 579 -35.85 -24.00 -0.49
C ARG A 579 -34.77 -22.99 -0.09
N LEU A 580 -33.54 -23.21 -0.55
CA LEU A 580 -32.37 -22.35 -0.30
C LEU A 580 -31.67 -22.01 -1.61
N SER A 581 -31.19 -20.78 -1.76
CA SER A 581 -30.32 -20.44 -2.89
C SER A 581 -28.91 -21.00 -2.67
N ILE A 582 -28.11 -21.16 -3.74
CA ILE A 582 -26.66 -21.47 -3.61
C ILE A 582 -25.95 -20.46 -2.68
N ARG A 583 -26.39 -19.19 -2.69
CA ARG A 583 -25.87 -18.18 -1.78
C ARG A 583 -26.16 -18.53 -0.32
N ASP A 584 -27.41 -18.83 0.01
CA ASP A 584 -27.80 -19.14 1.39
C ASP A 584 -27.13 -20.43 1.87
N ALA A 585 -27.02 -21.42 0.98
CA ALA A 585 -26.31 -22.66 1.25
C ALA A 585 -24.81 -22.42 1.51
N ALA A 586 -24.17 -21.55 0.73
CA ALA A 586 -22.78 -21.14 0.92
C ALA A 586 -22.58 -20.43 2.27
N GLU A 587 -23.48 -19.51 2.63
CA GLU A 587 -23.45 -18.80 3.91
C GLU A 587 -23.59 -19.76 5.11
N ARG A 588 -24.50 -20.74 5.03
CA ARG A 588 -24.75 -21.71 6.10
C ARG A 588 -23.65 -22.76 6.25
N THR A 589 -23.09 -23.22 5.14
CA THR A 589 -21.98 -24.19 5.14
C THR A 589 -20.63 -23.54 5.36
N GLY A 590 -20.54 -22.22 5.27
CA GLY A 590 -19.28 -21.47 5.25
C GLY A 590 -18.41 -21.78 4.02
N LEU A 591 -18.92 -22.52 3.03
CA LEU A 591 -18.20 -22.85 1.80
C LEU A 591 -18.24 -21.66 0.83
N PRO A 592 -17.17 -21.38 0.05
CA PRO A 592 -17.24 -20.47 -1.07
C PRO A 592 -18.35 -20.89 -2.03
N ARG A 593 -19.06 -19.95 -2.66
CA ARG A 593 -20.21 -20.26 -3.54
C ARG A 593 -19.91 -21.34 -4.59
N SER A 594 -18.70 -21.36 -5.17
CA SER A 594 -18.28 -22.38 -6.14
C SER A 594 -18.13 -23.77 -5.52
N GLU A 595 -17.61 -23.86 -4.30
CA GLU A 595 -17.49 -25.12 -3.57
C GLU A 595 -18.83 -25.57 -3.01
N ALA A 596 -19.65 -24.63 -2.54
CA ALA A 596 -21.03 -24.87 -2.16
C ALA A 596 -21.82 -25.43 -3.34
N ALA A 597 -21.75 -24.83 -4.53
CA ALA A 597 -22.40 -25.34 -5.74
C ALA A 597 -21.97 -26.78 -6.07
N ARG A 598 -20.68 -27.09 -5.95
CA ARG A 598 -20.16 -28.45 -6.16
C ARG A 598 -20.61 -29.43 -5.07
N PHE A 599 -20.63 -29.00 -3.82
CA PHE A 599 -21.11 -29.80 -2.68
C PHE A 599 -22.61 -30.07 -2.81
N LEU A 600 -23.39 -29.07 -3.21
CA LEU A 600 -24.82 -29.17 -3.50
C LEU A 600 -25.09 -30.11 -4.67
N GLY A 601 -24.32 -30.02 -5.75
CA GLY A 601 -24.40 -30.97 -6.87
C GLY A 601 -24.16 -32.41 -6.41
N ARG A 602 -23.08 -32.64 -5.65
CA ARG A 602 -22.78 -33.97 -5.10
C ARG A 602 -23.86 -34.47 -4.12
N GLY A 603 -24.42 -33.59 -3.28
CA GLY A 603 -25.53 -33.94 -2.40
C GLY A 603 -26.81 -34.27 -3.17
N SER A 604 -27.04 -33.61 -4.30
CA SER A 604 -28.13 -33.95 -5.22
C SER A 604 -27.92 -35.32 -5.88
N ASP A 605 -26.70 -35.61 -6.33
CA ASP A 605 -26.34 -36.92 -6.89
C ASP A 605 -26.49 -38.06 -5.85
N LEU A 606 -26.26 -37.75 -4.57
CA LEU A 606 -26.43 -38.67 -3.44
C LEU A 606 -27.87 -38.74 -2.92
N GLY A 607 -28.79 -37.95 -3.48
CA GLY A 607 -30.21 -37.94 -3.10
C GLY A 607 -30.51 -37.29 -1.75
N TRP A 608 -29.65 -36.40 -1.25
CA TRP A 608 -29.88 -35.67 0.00
C TRP A 608 -30.86 -34.50 -0.16
N TRP A 609 -30.94 -33.95 -1.37
CA TRP A 609 -31.82 -32.85 -1.78
C TRP A 609 -31.89 -32.83 -3.32
N THR A 610 -32.63 -31.90 -3.88
CA THR A 610 -32.70 -31.62 -5.32
C THR A 610 -32.09 -30.25 -5.62
N LEU A 611 -31.30 -30.15 -6.70
CA LEU A 611 -30.74 -28.89 -7.20
C LEU A 611 -31.34 -28.59 -8.58
N ASP A 612 -32.08 -27.48 -8.70
CA ASP A 612 -32.68 -27.08 -9.98
C ASP A 612 -31.72 -26.30 -10.89
N GLU A 613 -32.07 -26.19 -12.18
CA GLU A 613 -31.30 -25.44 -13.18
C GLU A 613 -31.15 -23.95 -12.87
N SER A 614 -31.99 -23.41 -11.98
CA SER A 614 -31.95 -22.02 -11.53
C SER A 614 -31.05 -21.82 -10.29
N GLY A 615 -30.39 -22.87 -9.81
CA GLY A 615 -29.45 -22.80 -8.69
C GLY A 615 -30.11 -22.77 -7.32
N TRP A 616 -31.31 -23.34 -7.20
CA TRP A 616 -31.98 -23.53 -5.91
C TRP A 616 -31.95 -24.97 -5.44
N VAL A 617 -31.79 -25.13 -4.13
CA VAL A 617 -31.75 -26.39 -3.41
C VAL A 617 -33.10 -26.58 -2.73
N THR A 618 -33.76 -27.72 -2.96
CA THR A 618 -35.03 -28.10 -2.34
C THR A 618 -34.92 -29.47 -1.68
N LEU A 619 -35.66 -29.69 -0.59
CA LEU A 619 -35.77 -31.02 0.03
C LEU A 619 -36.32 -32.06 -0.93
#